data_AF-A0A420YQQ1-F1
#
_entry.id   AF-A0A420YQQ1-F1
#
_cell.length_a   1.000
_cell.length_b   1.000
_cell.length_c   1.000
_cell.angle_alpha   90.00
_cell.angle_beta   90.00
_cell.angle_gamma   90.00
#
_symmetry.space_group_name_H-M   'P 1'
#
loop_
_entity.id
_entity.type
_entity.pdbx_description
1 polymer ?
#
loop_
_entity_poly.entity_id
_entity_poly.type
_entity_poly.pdbx_seq_one_letter_code
_entity_poly.pdbx_strand_id
1 'polypeptide(L)'
;MNNDTVNHPSHYQGLYGVEAIEVMRNFIPKYDDAFVGSMIKDVLKYVLRAPSKGNQLEDLKKARKYLDFAISELEIRNENQ
;
A
#
# COMPACT_ATOMS: atom_id res chain seq x y z
N MET A 1 -5.23 11.54 -25.89
CA MET A 1 -5.64 11.64 -24.47
C MET A 1 -4.37 11.77 -23.65
N ASN A 2 -4.19 12.90 -22.95
CA ASN A 2 -3.04 13.10 -22.08
C ASN A 2 -3.19 12.15 -20.89
N ASN A 3 -2.35 11.11 -20.82
CA ASN A 3 -2.21 10.36 -19.58
C ASN A 3 -1.48 11.28 -18.60
N ASP A 4 -2.22 11.89 -17.68
CA ASP A 4 -1.62 12.63 -16.58
C ASP A 4 -1.02 11.63 -15.59
N THR A 5 0.21 11.20 -15.87
CA THR A 5 0.94 10.22 -15.07
C THR A 5 1.36 10.76 -13.72
N VAL A 6 1.28 12.07 -13.51
CA VAL A 6 1.66 12.74 -12.27
C VAL A 6 0.46 12.85 -11.34
N ASN A 7 -0.66 13.40 -11.82
CA ASN A 7 -1.82 13.67 -10.99
C ASN A 7 -2.81 12.49 -10.94
N HIS A 8 -2.99 11.77 -12.06
CA HIS A 8 -3.96 10.67 -12.18
C HIS A 8 -3.37 9.41 -12.84
N PRO A 9 -2.35 8.80 -12.22
CA PRO A 9 -1.74 7.58 -12.73
C PRO A 9 -2.74 6.42 -12.79
N SER A 10 -3.03 5.94 -14.00
CA SER A 10 -4.02 4.87 -14.27
C SER A 10 -3.79 3.57 -13.46
N HIS A 11 -2.55 3.27 -13.09
CA HIS A 11 -2.21 2.10 -12.30
C HIS A 11 -2.51 2.22 -10.79
N TYR A 12 -3.05 3.36 -10.35
CA TYR A 12 -3.56 3.57 -8.99
C TYR A 12 -5.07 3.87 -8.96
N GLN A 13 -5.76 3.79 -10.10
CA GLN A 13 -7.18 4.08 -10.23
C GLN A 13 -7.99 2.78 -10.28
N GLY A 14 -9.01 2.67 -9.41
CA GLY A 14 -9.95 1.56 -9.40
C GLY A 14 -11.03 1.67 -10.48
N LEU A 15 -11.77 0.58 -10.70
CA LEU A 15 -12.81 0.48 -11.74
C LEU A 15 -13.93 1.52 -11.61
N TYR A 16 -14.19 2.00 -10.40
CA TYR A 16 -15.25 2.96 -10.10
C TYR A 16 -14.72 4.34 -9.68
N GLY A 17 -13.47 4.66 -10.06
CA GLY A 17 -12.89 6.00 -9.88
C GLY A 17 -12.15 6.24 -8.56
N VAL A 18 -12.24 5.34 -7.57
CA VAL A 18 -11.47 5.46 -6.33
C VAL A 18 -9.97 5.33 -6.61
N GLU A 19 -9.18 6.28 -6.13
CA GLU A 19 -7.72 6.25 -6.23
C GLU A 19 -7.07 5.66 -4.97
N ALA A 20 -5.94 4.98 -5.16
CA ALA A 20 -5.19 4.39 -4.05
C ALA A 20 -4.81 5.40 -2.96
N ILE A 21 -4.59 6.68 -3.32
CA ILE A 21 -4.28 7.74 -2.35
C ILE A 21 -5.47 8.05 -1.43
N GLU A 22 -6.70 7.94 -1.93
CA GLU A 22 -7.91 8.15 -1.11
C GLU A 22 -8.05 7.05 -0.05
N VAL A 23 -7.77 5.80 -0.43
CA VAL A 23 -7.70 4.67 0.50
C VAL A 23 -6.62 4.92 1.56
N MET A 24 -5.42 5.33 1.15
CA MET A 24 -4.33 5.61 2.09
C MET A 24 -4.69 6.74 3.08
N ARG A 25 -5.27 7.84 2.61
CA ARG A 25 -5.70 8.96 3.46
C ARG A 25 -6.73 8.54 4.51
N ASN A 26 -7.61 7.61 4.16
CA ASN A 26 -8.71 7.19 5.05
C ASN A 26 -8.29 6.15 6.10
N PHE A 27 -7.33 5.28 5.80
CA PHE A 27 -7.00 4.14 6.66
C PHE A 27 -5.64 4.25 7.38
N ILE A 28 -4.63 4.86 6.77
CA ILE A 28 -3.28 4.92 7.36
C ILE A 28 -3.21 5.71 8.67
N PRO A 29 -3.95 6.83 8.86
CA PRO A 29 -3.93 7.57 10.13
C PRO A 29 -4.43 6.79 11.36
N LYS A 30 -5.05 5.61 11.18
CA LYS A 30 -5.50 4.76 12.29
C LYS A 30 -4.39 3.94 12.93
N TYR A 31 -3.19 3.92 12.34
CA TYR A 31 -2.03 3.25 12.93
C TYR A 31 -1.33 4.20 13.88
N ASP A 32 -1.23 3.81 15.16
CA ASP A 32 -0.51 4.59 16.17
C ASP A 32 1.00 4.64 15.91
N ASP A 33 1.52 3.62 15.23
CA ASP A 33 2.92 3.49 14.88
C ASP A 33 3.17 3.92 13.43
N ALA A 34 4.02 4.95 13.28
CA ALA A 34 4.33 5.53 11.99
C ALA A 34 5.06 4.56 11.04
N PHE A 35 5.91 3.67 11.58
CA PHE A 35 6.61 2.68 10.77
C PHE A 35 5.63 1.61 10.27
N VAL A 36 4.80 1.05 11.15
CA VAL A 36 3.76 0.08 10.79
C VAL A 36 2.80 0.71 9.77
N GLY A 37 2.33 1.93 10.00
CA GLY A 37 1.48 2.66 9.05
C GLY A 37 2.13 2.84 7.68
N SER A 38 3.43 3.14 7.63
CA SER A 38 4.19 3.24 6.37
C SER A 38 4.28 1.90 5.64
N MET A 39 4.53 0.80 6.35
CA MET A 39 4.57 -0.53 5.76
C MET A 39 3.20 -0.92 5.19
N ILE A 40 2.11 -0.67 5.92
CA ILE A 40 0.74 -0.95 5.45
C ILE A 40 0.35 -0.11 4.25
N LYS A 41 0.76 1.17 4.20
CA LYS A 41 0.60 2.01 3.01
C LYS A 41 1.24 1.36 1.78
N ASP A 42 2.45 0.82 1.91
CA ASP A 42 3.13 0.14 0.82
C ASP A 42 2.46 -1.19 0.45
N VAL A 43 1.96 -1.96 1.43
CA VAL A 43 1.12 -3.16 1.16
C VAL A 43 -0.07 -2.79 0.27
N LEU A 44 -0.87 -1.80 0.69
CA LEU A 44 -2.05 -1.34 -0.06
C LEU A 44 -1.66 -0.84 -1.45
N LYS A 45 -0.58 -0.05 -1.54
CA LYS A 45 -0.05 0.46 -2.82
C LYS A 45 0.22 -0.68 -3.79
N TYR A 46 0.93 -1.72 -3.37
CA TYR A 46 1.29 -2.82 -4.26
C TYR A 46 0.09 -3.71 -4.59
N VAL A 47 -0.80 -3.99 -3.63
CA VAL A 47 -2.02 -4.78 -3.88
C VAL A 47 -2.94 -4.09 -4.90
N LEU A 48 -3.21 -2.79 -4.72
CA LEU A 48 -4.10 -2.03 -5.62
C LEU A 48 -3.49 -1.83 -7.02
N ARG A 49 -2.16 -1.79 -7.11
CA ARG A 49 -1.43 -1.56 -8.36
C ARG A 49 -1.16 -2.82 -9.17
N ALA A 50 -1.08 -3.98 -8.52
CA ALA A 50 -0.75 -5.26 -9.12
C ALA A 50 -1.52 -5.60 -10.41
N PRO A 51 -2.85 -5.35 -10.54
CA PRO A 51 -3.56 -5.66 -11.78
C PRO A 51 -3.25 -4.72 -12.96
N SER A 52 -2.62 -3.56 -12.71
CA SER A 52 -2.58 -2.46 -13.70
C SER A 52 -1.17 -2.04 -14.15
N LYS A 53 -0.09 -2.37 -13.41
CA LYS A 53 1.28 -1.91 -13.76
C LYS A 53 2.10 -2.90 -14.60
N GLY A 54 1.58 -4.11 -14.83
CA GLY A 54 2.17 -5.08 -15.77
C GLY A 54 3.04 -6.19 -15.16
N ASN A 55 3.34 -6.17 -13.85
CA ASN A 55 3.98 -7.30 -13.16
C ASN A 55 3.29 -7.64 -11.85
N GLN A 56 2.14 -8.31 -11.96
CA GLN A 56 1.28 -8.67 -10.83
C GLN A 56 2.02 -9.50 -9.78
N LEU A 57 2.81 -10.52 -10.19
CA LEU A 57 3.51 -11.40 -9.25
C LEU A 57 4.57 -10.65 -8.45
N GLU A 58 5.34 -9.77 -9.09
CA GLU A 58 6.36 -8.97 -8.41
C GLU A 58 5.73 -8.00 -7.40
N ASP A 59 4.65 -7.32 -7.76
CA ASP A 59 3.94 -6.42 -6.85
C ASP A 59 3.35 -7.18 -5.66
N LEU A 60 2.75 -8.35 -5.86
CA LEU A 60 2.26 -9.19 -4.76
C LEU A 60 3.39 -9.69 -3.84
N LYS A 61 4.56 -10.03 -4.40
CA LYS A 61 5.75 -10.37 -3.60
C LYS A 61 6.26 -9.18 -2.77
N LYS A 62 6.23 -7.97 -3.33
CA LYS A 62 6.54 -6.73 -2.59
C LYS A 62 5.52 -6.52 -1.47
N ALA A 63 4.22 -6.61 -1.76
CA ALA A 63 3.17 -6.49 -0.74
C ALA A 63 3.42 -7.45 0.43
N ARG A 64 3.70 -8.73 0.16
CA ARG A 64 4.05 -9.70 1.21
C ARG A 64 5.25 -9.24 2.05
N LYS A 65 6.36 -8.83 1.42
CA LYS A 65 7.56 -8.38 2.13
C LYS A 65 7.30 -7.19 3.07
N TYR A 66 6.50 -6.22 2.64
CA TYR A 66 6.14 -5.07 3.49
C TYR A 66 5.19 -5.48 4.62
N LEU A 67 4.30 -6.44 4.37
CA LEU A 67 3.46 -7.00 5.43
C LEU A 67 4.30 -7.73 6.48
N ASP A 68 5.30 -8.51 6.05
CA ASP A 68 6.23 -9.19 6.95
C ASP A 68 6.95 -8.18 7.86
N PHE A 69 7.43 -7.05 7.31
CA PHE A 69 8.04 -5.98 8.11
C PHE A 69 7.09 -5.36 9.15
N ALA A 70 5.83 -5.13 8.78
CA ALA A 70 4.82 -4.61 9.70
C ALA A 70 4.53 -5.59 10.85
N ILE A 71 4.44 -6.88 10.54
CA ILE A 71 4.19 -7.95 11.51
C ILE A 71 5.37 -8.06 12.48
N SER A 72 6.60 -8.13 11.97
CA SER A 72 7.79 -8.24 12.81
C SER A 72 7.94 -7.06 13.78
N GLU A 73 7.64 -5.83 13.36
CA GLU A 73 7.66 -4.67 14.27
C GLU A 73 6.64 -4.83 15.40
N LEU A 74 5.42 -5.28 15.10
CA LEU A 74 4.38 -5.50 16.10
C LEU A 74 4.72 -6.64 17.06
N GLU A 75 5.31 -7.74 16.56
CA GLU A 75 5.79 -8.86 17.39
C GLU A 75 6.87 -8.40 18.37
N ILE A 76 7.90 -7.69 17.89
CA ILE A 76 8.96 -7.13 18.74
C ILE A 76 8.38 -6.21 19.81
N ARG A 77 7.43 -5.35 19.46
CA ARG A 77 6.83 -4.42 20.42
C ARG A 77 6.00 -5.14 21.47
N ASN A 78 5.25 -6.18 21.10
CA ASN A 78 4.47 -6.98 22.04
C ASN A 78 5.34 -7.79 23.00
N GLU A 79 6.53 -8.25 22.57
CA GLU A 79 7.49 -8.93 23.44
C GLU A 79 8.15 -7.98 24.47
N ASN A 80 8.18 -6.68 24.17
CA ASN A 80 8.80 -5.65 25.02
C ASN A 80 7.79 -4.88 25.91
N GLN A 81 6.52 -5.30 25.92
CA GLN A 81 5.45 -4.78 26.80
C GLN A 81 5.20 -5.69 27.99
#